data_AF-A0A2T0TBG1-F1
#
_entry.id   AF-A0A2T0TBG1-F1
#
_cell.length_a   1.000
_cell.length_b   1.000
_cell.length_c   1.000
_cell.angle_alpha   90.00
_cell.angle_beta   90.00
_cell.angle_gamma   90.00
#
_symmetry.space_group_name_H-M   'P 1'
#
loop_
_entity.id
_entity.type
_entity.pdbx_description
1 polymer ?
#
loop_
_entity_poly.entity_id
_entity_poly.type
_entity_poly.pdbx_seq_one_letter_code
_entity_poly.pdbx_strand_id
1 'polypeptide(L)'
;MNTHSPHERWLTVSIPIGAFTARLNQLMQTTARTGSSMHSRLSLIHQTAKLYATEAAQQAGAPNPVVNIDELTNPPLLDLPIDEADEQQVIVRFSYQSDNKTNKTNAWGGTI
;
A
#
# COMPACT_ATOMS: atom_id res chain seq x y z
N MET A 1 14.33 -4.91 -25.10
CA MET A 1 15.23 -5.27 -23.99
C MET A 1 14.49 -4.97 -22.70
N ASN A 2 13.90 -5.99 -22.06
CA ASN A 2 13.11 -5.81 -20.84
C ASN A 2 14.05 -5.85 -19.65
N THR A 3 14.33 -4.68 -19.06
CA THR A 3 15.06 -4.56 -17.79
C THR A 3 14.12 -4.85 -16.63
N HIS A 4 13.74 -6.12 -16.43
CA HIS A 4 13.21 -6.53 -15.14
C HIS A 4 14.37 -6.53 -14.15
N SER A 5 14.32 -5.63 -13.17
CA SER A 5 15.30 -5.65 -12.08
C SER A 5 15.19 -7.00 -11.36
N PRO A 6 16.30 -7.75 -11.16
CA PRO A 6 16.28 -9.12 -10.61
C PRO A 6 15.77 -9.23 -9.16
N HIS A 7 15.30 -8.12 -8.57
CA HIS A 7 14.77 -8.02 -7.21
C HIS A 7 13.29 -7.62 -7.15
N GLU A 8 12.66 -7.40 -8.30
CA GLU A 8 11.24 -7.07 -8.38
C GLU A 8 10.40 -8.34 -8.22
N ARG A 9 9.61 -8.38 -7.15
CA ARG A 9 8.67 -9.46 -6.84
C ARG A 9 7.25 -8.96 -7.04
N TRP A 10 6.38 -9.83 -7.52
CA TRP A 10 4.98 -9.53 -7.79
C TRP A 10 4.07 -10.23 -6.80
N LEU A 11 3.05 -9.51 -6.32
CA LEU A 11 1.99 -10.06 -5.46
C LEU A 11 0.63 -9.53 -5.88
N THR A 12 -0.39 -10.28 -5.52
CA THR A 12 -1.79 -9.89 -5.62
C THR A 12 -2.46 -10.17 -4.30
N VAL A 13 -3.16 -9.17 -3.77
CA VAL A 13 -3.97 -9.32 -2.56
C VAL A 13 -5.42 -9.04 -2.87
N SER A 14 -6.30 -9.81 -2.23
CA SER A 14 -7.74 -9.61 -2.30
C SER A 14 -8.21 -9.14 -0.93
N ILE A 15 -8.84 -7.98 -0.88
CA ILE A 15 -9.20 -7.29 0.35
C ILE A 15 -10.72 -7.15 0.38
N PRO A 16 -11.41 -7.60 1.44
CA PRO A 16 -12.84 -7.33 1.60
C PRO A 16 -13.09 -5.82 1.50
N ILE A 17 -14.04 -5.39 0.66
CA ILE A 17 -14.28 -3.96 0.43
C ILE A 17 -14.68 -3.22 1.71
N GLY A 18 -15.35 -3.90 2.66
CA GLY A 18 -15.70 -3.35 3.96
C GLY A 18 -14.44 -2.98 4.77
N ALA A 19 -13.44 -3.86 4.79
CA ALA A 19 -12.16 -3.61 5.44
C ALA A 19 -11.40 -2.46 4.75
N PHE A 20 -11.38 -2.45 3.41
CA PHE A 20 -10.74 -1.39 2.64
C PHE A 20 -11.39 -0.02 2.90
N THR A 21 -12.72 0.04 2.87
CA THR A 21 -13.51 1.24 3.10
C THR A 21 -13.35 1.76 4.52
N ALA A 22 -13.34 0.88 5.52
CA ALA A 22 -13.07 1.27 6.90
C ALA A 22 -11.70 1.97 7.03
N ARG A 23 -10.66 1.41 6.41
CA ARG A 23 -9.31 1.99 6.44
C ARG A 23 -9.21 3.30 5.66
N LEU A 24 -9.90 3.39 4.51
CA LEU A 24 -10.02 4.63 3.75
C LEU A 24 -10.67 5.74 4.59
N ASN A 25 -11.77 5.44 5.28
CA ASN A 25 -12.47 6.39 6.14
C ASN A 25 -11.60 6.87 7.31
N GLN A 26 -10.81 5.97 7.93
CA GLN A 26 -9.83 6.35 8.95
C GLN A 26 -8.79 7.34 8.41
N LEU A 27 -8.27 7.11 7.20
CA LEU A 27 -7.33 8.03 6.54
C LEU A 27 -7.98 9.38 6.26
N MET A 28 -9.18 9.39 5.69
CA MET A 28 -9.96 10.61 5.43
C MET A 28 -10.13 11.46 6.69
N GLN A 29 -10.55 10.84 7.81
CA GLN A 29 -10.71 11.53 9.09
C GLN A 29 -9.38 12.07 9.63
N THR A 30 -8.29 11.31 9.47
CA THR A 30 -6.96 11.73 9.92
C THR A 30 -6.47 12.96 9.14
N THR A 31 -6.58 12.93 7.81
CA THR A 31 -6.19 14.05 6.94
C THR A 31 -7.04 15.30 7.21
N ALA A 32 -8.35 15.13 7.41
CA ALA A 32 -9.25 16.23 7.74
C ALA A 32 -8.86 16.91 9.07
N ARG A 33 -8.41 16.12 10.06
CA ARG A 33 -7.99 16.64 11.37
C ARG A 33 -6.65 17.37 11.33
N THR A 34 -5.71 16.96 10.47
CA THR A 34 -4.37 17.57 10.39
C THR A 34 -4.32 18.85 9.54
N GLY A 35 -5.48 19.36 9.08
CA GLY A 35 -5.57 20.56 8.23
C GLY A 35 -4.80 20.42 6.91
N SER A 36 -4.43 19.19 6.54
CA SER A 36 -3.68 18.90 5.34
C SER A 36 -4.62 19.02 4.14
N SER A 37 -4.09 19.59 3.04
CA SER A 37 -4.79 19.82 1.76
C SER A 37 -5.86 18.76 1.45
N MET A 38 -7.03 19.19 0.96
CA MET A 38 -8.10 18.28 0.54
C MET A 38 -7.56 17.24 -0.45
N HIS A 39 -7.23 16.04 0.04
CA HIS A 39 -6.81 14.95 -0.82
C HIS A 39 -8.02 14.44 -1.58
N SER A 40 -7.87 14.27 -2.91
CA SER A 40 -8.88 13.62 -3.72
C SER A 40 -9.14 12.20 -3.18
N ARG A 41 -10.39 11.75 -3.19
CA ARG A 41 -10.76 10.38 -2.79
C ARG A 41 -9.92 9.34 -3.53
N LEU A 42 -9.60 9.57 -4.81
CA LEU A 42 -8.72 8.70 -5.60
C LEU A 42 -7.31 8.60 -5.01
N SER A 43 -6.74 9.72 -4.55
CA SER A 43 -5.43 9.73 -3.89
C SER A 43 -5.46 8.95 -2.59
N LEU A 44 -6.53 9.08 -1.81
CA LEU A 44 -6.70 8.33 -0.56
C LEU A 44 -6.93 6.84 -0.81
N ILE A 45 -7.72 6.47 -1.83
CA ILE A 45 -7.88 5.08 -2.28
C ILE A 45 -6.51 4.48 -2.64
N HIS A 46 -5.71 5.19 -3.43
CA HIS A 46 -4.39 4.73 -3.82
C HIS A 46 -3.45 4.61 -2.61
N GLN A 47 -3.52 5.55 -1.66
CA GLN A 47 -2.76 5.49 -0.41
C GLN A 47 -3.17 4.28 0.44
N THR A 48 -4.46 4.00 0.58
CA THR A 48 -4.98 2.80 1.26
C THR A 48 -4.49 1.53 0.59
N ALA A 49 -4.56 1.43 -0.73
CA ALA A 49 -4.04 0.29 -1.49
C ALA A 49 -2.53 0.07 -1.25
N LYS A 50 -1.75 1.17 -1.22
CA LYS A 50 -0.32 1.11 -0.92
C LYS A 50 -0.02 0.61 0.48
N LEU A 51 -0.85 0.95 1.49
CA LEU A 51 -0.69 0.41 2.84
C LEU A 51 -0.87 -1.11 2.88
N TYR A 52 -1.95 -1.63 2.27
CA TYR A 52 -2.18 -3.07 2.18
C TYR A 52 -1.07 -3.80 1.42
N ALA A 53 -0.62 -3.23 0.31
CA ALA A 53 0.47 -3.81 -0.47
C ALA A 53 1.81 -3.79 0.30
N THR A 54 2.08 -2.75 1.10
CA THR A 54 3.26 -2.68 1.97
C THR A 54 3.21 -3.77 3.05
N GLU A 55 2.08 -3.95 3.71
CA GLU A 55 1.90 -4.98 4.73
C GLU A 55 2.04 -6.39 4.15
N ALA A 56 1.44 -6.65 2.99
CA ALA A 56 1.57 -7.93 2.30
C ALA A 56 3.02 -8.22 1.86
N ALA A 57 3.74 -7.20 1.37
CA ALA A 57 5.15 -7.32 1.05
C ALA A 57 6.01 -7.60 2.31
N GLN A 58 5.71 -6.95 3.43
CA GLN A 58 6.36 -7.21 4.72
C GLN A 58 6.12 -8.63 5.22
N GLN A 59 4.88 -9.12 5.14
CA GLN A 59 4.52 -10.51 5.43
C GLN A 59 5.23 -11.51 4.52
N ALA A 60 5.51 -11.13 3.27
CA ALA A 60 6.33 -11.89 2.32
C ALA A 60 7.85 -11.71 2.49
N GLY A 61 8.29 -11.16 3.64
CA GLY A 61 9.70 -11.05 4.02
C GLY A 61 10.44 -9.82 3.47
N ALA A 62 9.73 -8.75 3.09
CA ALA A 62 10.35 -7.46 2.75
C ALA A 62 10.13 -6.42 3.85
N PRO A 63 11.04 -6.25 4.82
CA PRO A 63 10.82 -5.37 5.97
C PRO A 63 10.58 -3.90 5.60
N ASN A 64 11.26 -3.41 4.55
CA ASN A 64 11.10 -2.06 4.01
C ASN A 64 10.84 -2.14 2.50
N PRO A 65 9.61 -2.50 2.08
CA PRO A 65 9.34 -2.71 0.68
C PRO A 65 9.12 -1.37 -0.02
N VAL A 66 9.78 -1.19 -1.15
CA VAL A 66 9.40 -0.16 -2.11
C VAL A 66 8.31 -0.76 -2.99
N VAL A 67 7.07 -0.34 -2.74
CA VAL A 67 5.87 -0.86 -3.44
C VAL A 67 5.47 0.06 -4.59
N ASN A 68 5.19 -0.55 -5.74
CA ASN A 68 4.56 0.06 -6.90
C ASN A 68 3.22 -0.63 -7.19
N ILE A 69 2.11 0.11 -7.13
CA ILE A 69 0.79 -0.41 -7.49
C ILE A 69 0.68 -0.40 -9.01
N ASP A 70 0.38 -1.56 -9.58
CA ASP A 70 0.22 -1.74 -11.01
C ASP A 70 -1.26 -1.73 -11.39
N GLU A 71 -2.10 -2.41 -10.60
CA GLU A 71 -3.53 -2.50 -10.85
C GLU A 71 -4.33 -2.44 -9.55
N LEU A 72 -5.48 -1.77 -9.62
CA LEU A 72 -6.48 -1.71 -8.56
C LEU A 72 -7.86 -1.98 -9.15
N THR A 73 -8.44 -3.13 -8.82
CA THR A 73 -9.76 -3.56 -9.31
C THR A 73 -10.83 -3.34 -8.25
N ASN A 74 -12.02 -2.91 -8.69
CA ASN A 74 -13.18 -2.60 -7.86
C ASN A 74 -12.91 -1.65 -6.67
N PRO A 75 -12.17 -0.53 -6.84
CA PRO A 75 -12.00 0.41 -5.75
C PRO A 75 -13.36 1.01 -5.33
N PRO A 76 -13.55 1.35 -4.04
CA PRO A 76 -14.77 2.00 -3.55
C PRO A 76 -14.81 3.48 -3.97
N LEU A 77 -15.06 3.70 -5.26
CA LEU A 77 -15.16 5.03 -5.88
C LEU A 77 -16.37 5.81 -5.36
N LEU A 78 -17.46 5.11 -5.08
CA LEU A 78 -18.69 5.64 -4.52
C LEU A 78 -18.85 5.14 -3.07
N ASP A 79 -19.57 5.90 -2.24
CA ASP A 79 -20.08 5.40 -0.96
C ASP A 79 -21.27 4.48 -1.23
N LEU A 80 -20.96 3.25 -1.62
CA LEU A 80 -21.96 2.19 -1.71
C LEU A 80 -22.34 1.74 -0.29
N PRO A 81 -23.63 1.46 -0.03
CA PRO A 81 -24.05 0.88 1.24
C PRO A 81 -23.33 -0.46 1.47
N ILE A 82 -22.77 -0.61 2.68
CA ILE A 82 -21.88 -1.72 3.05
C ILE A 82 -22.57 -3.10 2.89
N ASP A 83 -23.91 -3.14 3.02
CA ASP A 83 -24.69 -4.38 2.88
C ASP A 83 -24.62 -5.02 1.48
N GLU A 84 -24.41 -4.25 0.40
CA GLU A 84 -24.15 -4.79 -0.95
C GLU A 84 -22.66 -5.02 -1.21
N ALA A 85 -21.82 -4.54 -0.29
CA ALA A 85 -20.37 -4.52 -0.43
C ALA A 85 -19.73 -5.78 0.20
N ASP A 86 -20.37 -6.47 1.14
CA ASP A 86 -19.75 -7.58 1.89
C ASP A 86 -19.21 -8.73 1.01
N GLU A 87 -19.79 -8.96 -0.17
CA GLU A 87 -19.29 -9.96 -1.13
C GLU A 87 -18.21 -9.42 -2.09
N GLN A 88 -18.02 -8.10 -2.14
CA GLN A 88 -17.08 -7.46 -3.05
C GLN A 88 -15.66 -7.42 -2.47
N GLN A 89 -14.71 -7.61 -3.38
CA GLN A 89 -13.28 -7.57 -3.05
C GLN A 89 -12.57 -6.50 -3.88
N VAL A 90 -11.72 -5.75 -3.21
CA VAL A 90 -10.74 -4.88 -3.83
C VAL A 90 -9.49 -5.72 -4.11
N ILE A 91 -9.13 -5.85 -5.38
CA ILE A 91 -7.94 -6.60 -5.79
C ILE A 91 -6.82 -5.61 -6.07
N VAL A 92 -5.67 -5.80 -5.43
CA VAL A 92 -4.48 -4.97 -5.62
C VAL A 92 -3.37 -5.84 -6.19
N ARG A 93 -2.96 -5.55 -7.43
CA ARG A 93 -1.75 -6.12 -8.04
C ARG A 93 -0.62 -5.12 -7.92
N PHE A 94 0.51 -5.56 -7.40
CA PHE A 94 1.63 -4.67 -7.16
C PHE A 94 2.96 -5.42 -7.31
N SER A 95 3.98 -4.65 -7.64
CA SER A 95 5.36 -5.08 -7.53
C SER A 95 6.02 -4.45 -6.32
N TYR A 96 7.01 -5.14 -5.77
CA TYR A 96 7.79 -4.64 -4.65
C TYR A 96 9.23 -5.12 -4.71
N GLN A 97 10.10 -4.31 -4.12
CA GLN A 97 11.49 -4.64 -3.88
C GLN A 97 11.77 -4.46 -2.40
N SER A 98 12.50 -5.40 -1.77
CA SER A 98 13.05 -5.12 -0.45
C SER A 98 14.14 -4.07 -0.60
N ASP A 99 14.03 -2.93 0.08
CA ASP A 99 15.20 -2.09 0.29
C ASP A 99 16.15 -2.84 1.24
N ASN A 100 17.01 -3.69 0.66
CA ASN A 100 18.10 -4.34 1.38
C ASN A 100 19.28 -3.38 1.56
N LYS A 101 19.02 -2.09 1.80
CA LYS A 101 19.93 -1.28 2.60
C LYS A 101 19.89 -1.85 4.02
N THR A 102 20.51 -3.02 4.19
CA THR A 102 21.34 -3.29 5.36
C THR A 102 22.07 -2.00 5.64
N ASN A 103 21.70 -1.37 6.76
CA ASN A 103 22.48 -0.36 7.42
C ASN A 103 23.94 -0.82 7.33
N LYS A 104 24.71 -0.24 6.41
CA LYS A 104 26.17 -0.36 6.46
C LYS A 104 26.53 0.43 7.70
N THR A 105 26.45 -0.20 8.86
CA THR A 105 27.25 0.21 10.01
C THR A 105 28.67 0.16 9.52
N ASN A 106 29.23 1.32 9.25
CA ASN A 106 30.62 1.53 8.91
C ASN A 106 31.42 0.73 9.95
N ALA A 107 32.15 -0.30 9.49
CA ALA A 107 32.95 -1.19 10.32
C ALA A 107 34.25 -0.52 10.81
N TRP A 108 34.19 0.76 11.15
CA TRP A 108 35.30 1.52 11.72
C TRP A 108 34.74 2.42 12.81
N GLY A 109 34.93 1.99 14.06
CA GLY A 109 34.70 2.80 15.23
C GLY A 109 35.48 4.11 15.12
N GLY A 110 34.80 5.21 15.39
CA GLY A 110 35.39 6.53 15.41
C GLY A 110 34.52 7.46 16.25
N THR A 111 34.74 7.43 17.56
CA THR A 111 34.58 8.65 18.36
C THR A 111 35.88 9.44 18.15
N ILE A 112 35.93 10.29 17.12
CA ILE A 112 36.29 11.73 17.06
C ILE A 112 35.95 12.20 15.64
#